data_AF-A0A9E4FA72-F1
#
_entry.id   AF-A0A9E4FA72-F1
#
_cell.length_a   1.000
_cell.length_b   1.000
_cell.length_c   1.000
_cell.angle_alpha   90.00
_cell.angle_beta   90.00
_cell.angle_gamma   90.00
#
_symmetry.space_group_name_H-M   'P 1'
#
loop_
_entity.id
_entity.type
_entity.pdbx_description
1 polymer ?
#
loop_
_entity_poly.entity_id
_entity_poly.type
_entity_poly.pdbx_seq_one_letter_code
_entity_poly.pdbx_strand_id
1 'polypeptide(L)' 'MVQQQAAILRPETMVEEFKKNGVTHVVTIPDSETNYLYELMAEQDWLTVVPVSREGEAYRRQGAGGAGTEHRNA' A
#
# COMPACT_ATOMS: atom_id res chain seq x y z
N MET A 1 28.40 13.82 13.25
CA MET A 1 27.57 14.57 12.29
C MET A 1 26.64 13.59 11.61
N VAL A 2 25.41 13.45 12.09
CA VAL A 2 24.40 12.63 11.42
C VAL A 2 23.93 13.47 10.25
N GLN A 3 24.39 13.14 9.04
CA GLN A 3 23.82 13.67 7.82
C GLN A 3 22.36 13.18 7.78
N GLN A 4 21.44 13.99 8.30
CA GLN A 4 20.07 13.96 7.86
C GLN A 4 20.12 14.33 6.38
N GLN A 5 20.36 13.34 5.52
CA GLN A 5 19.79 13.38 4.19
C GLN A 5 18.30 13.61 4.46
N ALA A 6 17.86 14.85 4.24
CA ALA A 6 16.51 15.10 3.81
C ALA A 6 16.39 14.34 2.49
N ALA A 7 16.24 13.00 2.59
CA ALA A 7 15.73 12.19 1.52
C ALA A 7 14.45 12.92 1.16
N ILE A 8 14.46 13.58 0.01
CA ILE A 8 13.27 14.22 -0.50
C ILE A 8 12.33 13.04 -0.68
N LEU A 9 11.43 12.83 0.29
CA LEU A 9 10.47 11.74 0.31
C LEU A 9 9.46 12.05 -0.78
N ARG A 10 9.89 11.77 -2.01
CA ARG A 10 9.09 11.91 -3.21
C ARG A 10 8.18 10.71 -3.27
N PRO A 11 6.86 10.91 -3.40
CA PRO A 11 5.89 9.84 -3.56
C PRO A 11 6.28 8.83 -4.66
N GLU A 12 6.88 9.33 -5.75
CA GLU A 12 7.34 8.51 -6.86
C GLU A 12 8.44 7.54 -6.44
N THR A 13 9.44 8.02 -5.68
CA THR A 13 10.53 7.18 -5.17
C THR A 13 10.01 6.16 -4.16
N MET A 14 8.99 6.49 -3.36
CA MET A 14 8.35 5.51 -2.47
C MET A 14 7.69 4.36 -3.26
N VAL A 15 6.97 4.66 -4.34
CA VAL A 15 6.34 3.64 -5.18
C VAL A 15 7.39 2.75 -5.87
N GLU A 16 8.51 3.31 -6.31
CA GLU A 16 9.62 2.53 -6.87
C GLU A 16 10.22 1.57 -5.83
N GLU A 17 10.39 2.02 -4.59
CA GLU A 17 10.87 1.16 -3.50
C GLU A 17 9.85 0.05 -3.16
N PHE A 18 8.55 0.32 -3.22
CA PHE A 18 7.53 -0.73 -3.06
C PHE A 18 7.67 -1.81 -4.13
N LYS A 19 7.93 -1.42 -5.37
CA LYS A 19 8.15 -2.36 -6.48
C LYS A 19 9.41 -3.20 -6.27
N LYS A 20 10.52 -2.58 -5.83
CA LYS A 20 11.79 -3.29 -5.54
C LYS A 20 11.64 -4.29 -4.41
N ASN A 21 10.83 -3.97 -3.40
CA ASN A 21 10.57 -4.85 -2.27
C ASN A 21 9.48 -5.90 -2.55
N GLY A 22 8.87 -5.90 -3.74
CA GLY A 22 7.81 -6.84 -4.12
C GLY A 22 6.52 -6.64 -3.33
N VAL A 23 6.26 -5.42 -2.84
CA VAL A 23 5.01 -5.09 -2.14
C VAL A 23 3.88 -5.13 -3.16
N THR A 24 2.85 -5.92 -2.90
CA THR A 24 1.70 -6.08 -3.80
C THR A 24 0.41 -5.50 -3.22
N HIS A 25 0.35 -5.32 -1.90
CA HIS A 25 -0.84 -4.85 -1.20
C HIS A 25 -0.44 -3.77 -0.20
N VAL A 26 -1.08 -2.60 -0.33
CA VAL A 26 -0.89 -1.48 0.60
C VAL A 26 -2.23 -1.18 1.24
N VAL A 27 -2.27 -1.25 2.57
CA VAL A 27 -3.46 -0.89 3.35
C VAL A 27 -3.23 0.48 3.95
N THR A 28 -4.08 1.43 3.59
CA THR A 28 -3.89 2.83 3.98
C THR A 28 -5.20 3.49 4.39
N ILE A 29 -5.10 4.49 5.26
CA ILE A 29 -6.21 5.39 5.56
C ILE A 29 -6.08 6.57 4.59
N PRO A 30 -7.05 6.81 3.69
CA PRO A 30 -7.01 7.97 2.82
C PRO A 30 -7.14 9.23 3.67
N ASP A 31 -6.19 10.13 3.51
CA ASP A 31 -6.14 11.44 4.18
C ASP A 31 -5.94 12.54 3.14
N SER A 32 -6.44 13.74 3.43
CA SER A 32 -6.41 14.86 2.48
C SER A 32 -5.00 15.39 2.23
N GLU A 33 -4.08 15.26 3.20
CA GLU A 33 -2.69 15.75 3.06
C GLU A 33 -1.83 14.80 2.23
N THR A 34 -2.21 13.51 2.14
CA THR A 34 -1.44 12.45 1.46
C THR A 34 -2.12 11.95 0.18
N ASN A 35 -3.09 12.71 -0.34
CA ASN A 35 -3.91 12.31 -1.50
C ASN A 35 -3.07 12.03 -2.76
N TYR A 36 -2.03 12.82 -3.01
CA TYR A 36 -1.16 12.63 -4.18
C TYR A 36 -0.43 11.28 -4.17
N LEU A 37 0.04 10.81 -3.01
CA LEU A 37 0.66 9.48 -2.88
C LEU A 37 -0.39 8.37 -3.08
N TYR A 38 -1.60 8.56 -2.56
CA TYR A 38 -2.70 7.61 -2.76
C TYR A 38 -3.05 7.43 -4.24
N GLU A 39 -3.17 8.54 -4.97
CA GLU A 39 -3.43 8.52 -6.42
C GLU A 39 -2.30 7.80 -7.17
N LEU A 40 -1.04 8.16 -6.90
CA LEU A 40 0.12 7.49 -7.52
C LEU A 40 0.18 5.99 -7.26
N MET A 41 -0.20 5.54 -6.06
CA MET A 41 -0.29 4.12 -5.72
C MET A 41 -1.47 3.45 -6.42
N ALA A 42 -2.62 4.12 -6.51
CA ALA A 42 -3.83 3.59 -7.13
C ALA A 42 -3.73 3.48 -8.66
N GLU A 43 -2.86 4.27 -9.30
CA GLU A 43 -2.55 4.18 -10.74
C GLU A 43 -1.69 2.97 -11.11
N GLN A 44 -1.10 2.26 -10.14
CA GLN A 44 -0.25 1.11 -10.41
C GLN A 44 -1.04 -0.18 -10.56
N ASP A 45 -1.07 -0.78 -11.76
CA ASP A 45 -1.74 -2.07 -12.02
C ASP A 45 -1.23 -3.24 -11.16
N TRP A 46 0.01 -3.14 -10.65
CA TRP A 46 0.66 -4.17 -9.85
C TRP A 46 0.45 -4.00 -8.34
N LEU A 47 -0.13 -2.87 -7.90
CA LEU A 47 -0.28 -2.52 -6.49
C LEU A 47 -1.77 -2.44 -6.13
N THR A 48 -2.21 -3.33 -5.23
CA THR A 48 -3.57 -3.28 -4.70
C THR A 48 -3.62 -2.35 -3.49
N VAL A 49 -4.24 -1.18 -3.66
CA VAL A 49 -4.46 -0.23 -2.57
C VAL A 49 -5.80 -0.53 -1.90
N VAL A 50 -5.76 -0.80 -0.59
CA VAL A 50 -6.94 -1.13 0.21
C VAL A 50 -7.21 0.04 1.16
N PRO A 51 -8.19 0.91 0.86
CA PRO A 51 -8.56 1.99 1.77
C PRO A 51 -9.33 1.43 2.96
N VAL A 52 -8.98 1.88 4.17
CA VAL A 52 -9.68 1.57 5.41
C VAL A 52 -10.02 2.85 6.17
N SER A 53 -11.17 2.86 6.85
CA SER A 53 -11.63 4.05 7.58
C SER A 53 -11.00 4.21 8.97
N ARG A 54 -10.42 3.14 9.53
CA ARG A 54 -9.78 3.11 10.86
C ARG A 54 -8.67 2.06 10.88
N GLU A 55 -7.62 2.31 11.66
CA GLU A 55 -6.48 1.40 11.81
C GLU A 55 -6.89 -0.03 12.21
N GLY A 56 -7.92 -0.17 13.06
CA GLY A 56 -8.44 -1.46 13.50
C GLY A 56 -9.05 -2.33 12.39
N GLU A 57 -9.49 -1.74 11.27
CA GLU A 57 -9.97 -2.48 10.09
C GLU A 57 -8.81 -2.96 9.20
N ALA A 58 -7.65 -2.29 9.26
CA ALA A 58 -6.49 -2.63 8.45
C ALA A 58 -6.03 -4.07 8.71
N TYR A 59 -5.92 -4.44 10.00
CA TYR A 59 -5.51 -5.78 10.40
C TYR A 59 -6.51 -6.86 9.97
N ARG A 60 -7.82 -6.59 10.11
CA ARG A 60 -8.88 -7.53 9.72
C ARG A 60 -8.89 -7.76 8.20
N ARG A 61 -8.70 -6.71 7.40
CA ARG A 61 -8.80 -6.80 5.94
C ARG A 61 -7.56 -7.43 5.30
N GLN A 62 -6.37 -7.27 5.91
CA GLN A 62 -5.16 -8.00 5.49
C GLN A 62 -5.30 -9.51 5.71
N GLY A 63 -5.87 -9.93 6.85
CA GLY A 63 -6.10 -11.34 7.15
C GLY A 63 -7.17 -12.01 6.28
N ALA A 64 -8.11 -11.25 5.73
CA ALA A 64 -9.18 -11.77 4.88
C ALA A 64 -8.75 -12.07 3.43
N GLY A 65 -7.64 -11.50 2.96
CA GLY A 65 -7.09 -11.75 1.61
C GLY A 65 -6.24 -13.02 1.49
N GLY A 66 -5.99 -13.72 2.61
CA GLY A 66 -5.19 -14.95 2.67
C GLY A 66 -6.00 -16.24 2.83
N ALA A 67 -7.33 -16.18 2.83
CA ALA A 67 -8.16 -17.38 2.79
C ALA A 67 -8.31 -17.84 1.33
N GLY A 68 -7.60 -18.92 1.00
CA GLY A 68 -7.48 -19.46 -0.33
C GLY A 68 -8.81 -19.59 -1.08
N THR A 69 -8.72 -19.21 -2.35
CA THR A 69 -9.52 -19.73 -3.44
C THR A 69 -9.65 -21.25 -3.37
N GLU A 70 -10.69 -21.76 -2.70
CA GLU A 70 -11.13 -23.16 -2.87
C GLU A 70 -11.82 -23.31 -4.21
N HIS A 71 -10.97 -23.49 -5.22
CA HIS A 71 -11.30 -24.11 -6.47
C HIS A 71 -11.51 -25.61 -6.22
N ARG A 72 -12.74 -26.04 -5.91
CA ARG A 72 -13.17 -27.44 -6.11
C ARG A 72 -14.62 -27.47 -6.61
N ASN A 73 -14.76 -27.34 -7.92
CA ASN A 73 -15.78 -28.09 -8.65
C ASN A 73 -15.30 -29.56 -8.71
N ALA A 74 -16.02 -30.46 -8.05
CA ALA A 74 -16.09 -31.88 -8.34
C ALA A 74 -17.36 -32.44 -7.71
#